data_AF-A0A8I6AX36-F1
#
_entry.id   AF-A0A8I6AX36-F1
#
_cell.length_a   1.000
_cell.length_b   1.000
_cell.length_c   1.000
_cell.angle_alpha   90.00
_cell.angle_beta   90.00
_cell.angle_gamma   90.00
#
_symmetry.space_group_name_H-M   'P 1'
#
loop_
_entity.id
_entity.type
_entity.pdbx_description
1 polymer ?
#
loop_
_entity_poly.entity_id
_entity_poly.type
_entity_poly.pdbx_seq_one_letter_code
_entity_poly.pdbx_strand_id
1 'polypeptide(L)'
;MVGRAVEHKFDVKHGCKDNWRGVVPSQVPIMKDWFYITYEKDPVLYIYRLLDDYTEGNLRIIPETPPAEVKSDVDSDILTGQCVQFTRSDRSKKIGKVIYQFPAKPSVYFIKFDGDVHIYFYDLVEKIR
;
A
#
# COMPACT_ATOMS: atom_id res chain seq x y z
N MET A 1 0.55 -10.87 9.60
CA MET A 1 -0.20 -9.66 9.19
C MET A 1 0.39 -9.02 7.95
N VAL A 2 1.72 -8.92 7.82
CA VAL A 2 2.39 -8.48 6.58
C VAL A 2 1.86 -9.25 5.37
N GLY A 3 1.67 -8.54 4.26
CA GLY A 3 1.15 -9.06 2.99
C GLY A 3 -0.37 -9.17 2.93
N ARG A 4 -1.09 -8.94 4.05
CA ARG A 4 -2.52 -9.24 4.16
C ARG A 4 -3.39 -8.01 3.97
N ALA A 5 -4.53 -8.22 3.33
CA ALA A 5 -5.65 -7.28 3.36
C ALA A 5 -6.30 -7.21 4.75
N VAL A 6 -6.71 -6.01 5.16
CA VAL A 6 -7.28 -5.70 6.47
C VAL A 6 -8.48 -4.75 6.36
N GLU A 7 -9.39 -4.83 7.33
CA GLU A 7 -10.33 -3.76 7.66
C GLU A 7 -9.85 -3.08 8.95
N HIS A 8 -9.67 -1.76 8.91
CA HIS A 8 -9.25 -0.93 10.04
C HIS A 8 -10.37 0.03 10.43
N LYS A 9 -10.79 -0.01 11.69
CA LYS A 9 -11.83 0.84 12.25
C LYS A 9 -11.23 2.12 12.80
N PHE A 10 -11.76 3.24 12.36
CA PHE A 10 -11.47 4.54 12.94
C PHE A 10 -12.73 5.12 13.57
N ASP A 11 -12.60 5.71 14.75
CA ASP A 11 -13.67 6.46 15.38
C ASP A 11 -13.86 7.79 14.65
N VAL A 12 -15.03 7.98 14.04
CA VAL A 12 -15.43 9.27 13.47
C VAL A 12 -16.25 10.02 14.52
N LYS A 13 -16.22 11.35 14.47
CA LYS A 13 -17.07 12.22 15.31
C LYS A 13 -18.52 11.71 15.30
N HIS A 14 -19.13 11.68 16.48
CA HIS A 14 -20.47 11.12 16.76
C HIS A 14 -20.57 9.60 16.90
N GLY A 15 -19.44 8.89 17.13
CA GLY A 15 -19.46 7.46 17.49
C GLY A 15 -19.75 6.52 16.32
N CYS A 16 -19.80 7.04 15.09
CA CYS A 16 -19.85 6.23 13.90
C CYS A 16 -18.43 5.70 13.63
N LYS A 17 -18.27 4.37 13.61
CA LYS A 17 -17.00 3.72 13.23
C LYS A 17 -16.97 3.57 11.71
N ASP A 18 -15.96 4.14 11.07
CA ASP A 18 -15.73 3.94 9.64
C ASP A 18 -14.73 2.80 9.43
N ASN A 19 -15.06 1.88 8.51
CA ASN A 19 -14.21 0.73 8.18
C ASN A 19 -13.40 1.06 6.93
N TRP A 20 -12.08 1.08 7.09
CA TRP A 20 -11.14 1.36 6.03
C TRP A 20 -10.47 0.08 5.57
N ARG A 21 -10.69 -0.28 4.31
CA ARG A 21 -10.01 -1.43 3.70
C ARG A 21 -8.59 -1.03 3.29
N GLY A 22 -7.62 -1.85 3.65
CA GLY A 22 -6.21 -1.59 3.40
C GLY A 22 -5.38 -2.86 3.26
N VAL A 23 -4.08 -2.68 3.07
CA VAL A 23 -3.09 -3.77 3.02
C VAL A 23 -1.88 -3.38 3.87
N VAL A 24 -1.26 -4.37 4.51
CA VAL A 24 -0.09 -4.19 5.36
C VAL A 24 1.17 -4.59 4.59
N PRO A 25 1.95 -3.66 3.99
CA PRO A 25 3.01 -4.04 3.07
C PRO A 25 4.22 -4.66 3.76
N SER A 26 4.61 -4.14 4.92
CA SER A 26 5.76 -4.63 5.69
C SER A 26 5.76 -4.08 7.12
N GLN A 27 6.58 -4.67 7.97
CA GLN A 27 6.91 -4.12 9.28
C GLN A 27 7.92 -2.98 9.13
N VAL A 28 7.85 -1.97 9.99
CA VAL A 28 8.82 -0.86 9.96
C VAL A 28 10.18 -1.39 10.46
N PRO A 29 11.29 -1.19 9.71
CA PRO A 29 12.57 -1.82 10.05
C PRO A 29 13.16 -1.41 11.40
N ILE A 30 13.03 -0.12 11.76
CA ILE A 30 13.62 0.46 12.97
C ILE A 30 12.66 0.35 14.16
N MET A 31 11.37 0.60 13.93
CA MET A 31 10.33 0.58 14.94
C MET A 31 9.56 -0.73 14.86
N LYS A 32 10.08 -1.78 15.52
CA LYS A 32 9.57 -3.16 15.36
C LYS A 32 8.08 -3.32 15.72
N ASP A 33 7.53 -2.50 16.61
CA ASP A 33 6.10 -2.62 16.95
C ASP A 33 5.18 -1.93 15.94
N TRP A 34 5.76 -1.31 14.90
CA TRP A 34 5.04 -0.54 13.90
C TRP A 34 5.03 -1.24 12.55
N PHE A 35 3.94 -1.05 11.82
CA PHE A 35 3.73 -1.62 10.50
C PHE A 35 3.38 -0.52 9.52
N TYR A 36 3.89 -0.65 8.31
CA TYR A 36 3.38 0.13 7.19
C TYR A 36 1.98 -0.35 6.83
N ILE A 37 1.10 0.58 6.47
CA ILE A 37 -0.25 0.31 5.97
C ILE A 37 -0.65 1.37 4.95
N THR A 38 -1.47 0.96 3.99
CA THR A 38 -2.08 1.84 2.98
C THR A 38 -3.55 1.46 2.83
N TYR A 39 -4.38 2.41 2.43
CA TYR A 39 -5.82 2.23 2.33
C TYR A 39 -6.29 2.41 0.89
N GLU A 40 -7.33 1.68 0.49
CA GLU A 40 -7.81 1.73 -0.90
C GLU A 40 -8.35 3.10 -1.31
N LYS A 41 -9.02 3.79 -0.39
CA LYS A 41 -9.57 5.13 -0.62
C LYS A 41 -8.51 6.23 -0.52
N ASP A 42 -7.35 5.92 0.06
CA ASP A 42 -6.24 6.85 0.25
C ASP A 42 -4.90 6.09 0.15
N PRO A 43 -4.33 5.98 -1.07
CA PRO A 43 -3.19 5.10 -1.36
C PRO A 43 -1.85 5.67 -0.87
N VAL A 44 -1.84 6.38 0.25
CA VAL A 44 -0.65 6.91 0.93
C VAL A 44 -0.14 5.90 1.94
N LEU A 45 1.18 5.86 2.14
CA LEU A 45 1.83 5.02 3.13
C LEU A 45 1.74 5.63 4.53
N TYR A 46 1.10 4.92 5.45
CA TYR A 46 1.00 5.23 6.88
C TYR A 46 1.81 4.24 7.72
N ILE A 47 2.02 4.58 9.00
CA ILE A 47 2.58 3.68 10.00
C ILE A 47 1.67 3.65 11.24
N TYR A 48 1.39 2.45 11.74
CA TYR A 48 0.59 2.24 12.96
C TYR A 48 1.11 1.03 13.76
N ARG A 49 0.80 0.99 15.06
CA ARG A 49 1.00 -0.19 15.92
C ARG A 49 -0.17 -1.16 15.77
N LEU A 50 -0.30 -1.73 14.58
CA LEU A 50 -1.46 -2.53 14.17
C LEU A 50 -1.76 -3.77 15.03
N LEU A 51 -0.80 -4.25 15.83
CA LEU A 51 -1.05 -5.32 16.79
C LEU A 51 -1.92 -4.84 17.96
N ASP A 52 -1.77 -3.58 18.39
CA ASP A 52 -2.63 -2.97 19.41
C ASP A 52 -4.05 -2.83 18.86
N ASP A 53 -4.20 -2.33 17.62
CA ASP A 53 -5.50 -2.22 16.96
C ASP A 53 -6.18 -3.60 16.78
N TYR A 54 -5.40 -4.64 16.51
CA TYR A 54 -5.91 -6.01 16.39
C TYR A 54 -6.40 -6.58 17.73
N THR A 55 -5.65 -6.38 18.81
CA THR A 55 -6.04 -6.87 20.14
C THR A 55 -7.26 -6.12 20.69
N GLU A 56 -7.41 -4.85 20.37
CA GLU A 56 -8.59 -4.03 20.72
C GLU A 56 -9.82 -4.32 19.83
N GLY A 57 -9.69 -5.11 18.77
CA GLY A 57 -10.78 -5.42 17.83
C GLY A 57 -11.10 -4.28 16.85
N ASN A 58 -10.20 -3.30 16.76
CA ASN A 58 -10.25 -2.20 15.79
C ASN A 58 -9.66 -2.61 14.43
N LEU A 59 -8.83 -3.64 14.37
CA LEU A 59 -8.30 -4.21 13.13
C LEU A 59 -8.78 -5.64 12.91
N ARG A 60 -9.20 -5.97 11.69
CA ARG A 60 -9.54 -7.33 11.26
C ARG A 60 -8.73 -7.71 10.03
N ILE A 61 -8.10 -8.89 10.06
CA ILE A 61 -7.48 -9.48 8.87
C ILE A 61 -8.58 -10.07 7.98
N ILE A 62 -8.60 -9.69 6.71
CA ILE A 62 -9.54 -10.24 5.72
C ILE A 62 -9.03 -11.62 5.30
N PRO A 63 -9.89 -12.66 5.27
CA PRO A 63 -9.54 -13.95 4.71
C PRO A 63 -9.29 -13.80 3.21
N GLU A 64 -8.11 -14.19 2.74
CA GLU A 64 -7.80 -14.22 1.32
C GLU A 64 -8.01 -15.65 0.80
N THR A 65 -8.67 -15.78 -0.36
CA THR A 65 -8.56 -16.99 -1.17
C THR A 65 -7.13 -17.08 -1.70
N PRO A 66 -6.45 -18.23 -1.62
CA PRO A 66 -5.09 -18.37 -2.11
C PRO A 66 -5.05 -17.93 -3.58
N PRO A 67 -4.14 -17.03 -3.98
CA PRO A 67 -4.00 -16.68 -5.37
C PRO A 67 -3.61 -17.94 -6.15
N ALA A 68 -4.21 -18.14 -7.33
CA ALA A 68 -3.69 -19.11 -8.28
C ALA A 68 -2.23 -18.74 -8.55
N GLU A 69 -1.31 -19.64 -8.21
CA GLU A 69 0.14 -19.42 -8.32
C GLU A 69 0.52 -19.12 -9.77
N VAL A 70 0.49 -17.85 -10.16
CA VAL A 70 1.22 -17.38 -11.33
C VAL A 70 2.52 -16.82 -10.80
N LYS A 71 3.51 -17.71 -10.65
CA LYS A 71 4.91 -17.33 -10.53
C LYS A 71 5.32 -16.72 -11.87
N SER A 72 5.09 -15.44 -12.06
CA SER A 72 5.83 -14.70 -13.06
C SER A 72 7.21 -14.44 -12.45
N ASP A 73 8.21 -15.17 -12.93
CA ASP A 73 9.64 -15.02 -12.62
C ASP A 73 10.20 -13.72 -13.25
N VAL A 74 9.44 -12.63 -13.13
CA VAL A 74 9.76 -11.32 -13.69
C VAL A 74 10.53 -10.58 -12.62
N ASP A 75 11.84 -10.66 -12.77
CA ASP A 75 12.92 -9.95 -12.08
C ASP A 75 12.40 -8.77 -11.21
N SER A 76 12.32 -9.03 -9.91
CA SER A 76 11.67 -8.24 -8.85
C SER A 76 12.30 -6.85 -8.59
N ASP A 77 13.06 -6.30 -9.54
CA ASP A 77 13.76 -5.03 -9.35
C ASP A 77 13.86 -4.18 -10.61
N ILE A 78 13.29 -4.58 -11.77
CA ILE A 78 13.45 -3.85 -13.04
C ILE A 78 13.01 -2.38 -12.93
N LEU A 79 11.95 -2.11 -12.16
CA LEU A 79 11.39 -0.77 -12.05
C LEU A 79 11.95 0.03 -10.87
N THR A 80 12.63 -0.57 -9.90
CA THR A 80 13.17 0.16 -8.75
C THR A 80 14.20 1.19 -9.24
N GLY A 81 14.01 2.44 -8.86
CA GLY A 81 14.85 3.54 -9.30
C GLY A 81 14.45 4.21 -10.62
N GLN A 82 13.48 3.66 -11.36
CA GLN A 82 12.99 4.25 -12.60
C GLN A 82 12.14 5.51 -12.31
N CYS A 83 12.25 6.49 -13.21
CA CYS A 83 11.35 7.64 -13.24
C CYS A 83 10.01 7.25 -13.86
N VAL A 84 8.92 7.64 -13.20
CA VAL A 84 7.55 7.41 -13.64
C VAL A 84 6.83 8.73 -13.85
N GLN A 85 5.93 8.76 -14.83
CA GLN A 85 5.07 9.91 -15.10
C GLN A 85 3.61 9.51 -14.88
N PHE A 86 2.95 10.14 -13.91
CA PHE A 86 1.53 10.00 -13.65
C PHE A 86 0.75 11.14 -14.30
N THR A 87 -0.32 10.84 -15.04
CA THR A 87 -1.20 11.86 -15.61
C THR A 87 -2.50 11.89 -14.81
N ARG A 88 -2.79 13.03 -14.18
CA ARG A 88 -4.01 13.26 -13.41
C ARG A 88 -5.22 13.42 -14.33
N SER A 89 -6.42 13.43 -13.74
CA SER A 89 -7.68 13.66 -14.45
C SER A 89 -7.73 15.00 -15.19
N ASP A 90 -7.07 16.03 -14.63
CA ASP A 90 -6.92 17.36 -15.25
C ASP A 90 -5.84 17.41 -16.35
N ARG A 91 -5.27 16.25 -16.73
CA ARG A 91 -4.14 16.08 -17.67
C ARG A 91 -2.81 16.66 -17.21
N SER A 92 -2.73 17.23 -16.01
CA SER A 92 -1.45 17.60 -15.42
C SER A 92 -0.62 16.33 -15.17
N LYS A 93 0.70 16.49 -15.33
CA LYS A 93 1.66 15.39 -15.17
C LYS A 93 2.44 15.58 -13.88
N LYS A 94 2.54 14.52 -13.08
CA LYS A 94 3.48 14.41 -11.97
C LYS A 94 4.60 13.46 -12.35
N ILE A 95 5.83 13.86 -12.08
CA ILE A 95 7.01 13.00 -12.20
C ILE A 95 7.32 12.46 -10.81
N GLY A 96 7.72 11.20 -10.75
CA GLY A 96 8.15 10.56 -9.52
C GLY A 96 9.11 9.44 -9.79
N LYS A 97 9.49 8.74 -8.73
CA LYS A 97 10.42 7.63 -8.77
C LYS A 97 9.82 6.43 -8.05
N VAL A 98 10.00 5.26 -8.64
CA VAL A 98 9.72 3.99 -7.96
C VAL A 98 10.84 3.76 -6.94
N ILE A 99 10.48 3.61 -5.67
CA ILE A 99 11.44 3.52 -4.57
C ILE A 99 11.47 2.15 -3.89
N TYR A 100 10.44 1.32 -4.08
CA TYR A 100 10.35 -0.02 -3.50
C TYR A 100 9.29 -0.84 -4.22
N GLN A 101 9.54 -2.13 -4.44
CA GLN A 101 8.54 -3.08 -4.92
C GLN A 101 7.92 -3.85 -3.75
N PHE A 102 6.60 -4.01 -3.76
CA PHE A 102 5.88 -4.76 -2.73
C PHE A 102 6.03 -6.28 -2.94
N PRO A 103 6.67 -7.03 -2.02
CA PRO A 103 7.01 -8.43 -2.26
C PRO A 103 5.81 -9.37 -2.41
N ALA A 104 4.69 -9.08 -1.72
CA ALA A 104 3.50 -9.94 -1.78
C ALA A 104 2.67 -9.74 -3.06
N LYS A 105 2.88 -8.65 -3.80
CA LYS A 105 2.26 -8.41 -5.10
C LYS A 105 3.24 -7.63 -5.99
N PRO A 106 4.05 -8.32 -6.82
CA PRO A 106 5.13 -7.70 -7.58
C PRO A 106 4.73 -6.58 -8.55
N SER A 107 3.46 -6.52 -8.97
CA SER A 107 2.96 -5.41 -9.78
C SER A 107 2.78 -4.10 -9.00
N VAL A 108 2.93 -4.14 -7.67
CA VAL A 108 2.68 -3.01 -6.79
C VAL A 108 3.97 -2.40 -6.25
N TYR A 109 3.99 -1.07 -6.21
CA TYR A 109 5.20 -0.30 -5.91
C TYR A 109 4.91 0.89 -4.99
N PHE A 110 5.94 1.27 -4.24
CA PHE A 110 6.01 2.56 -3.58
C PHE A 110 6.57 3.59 -4.56
N ILE A 111 5.86 4.72 -4.70
CA ILE A 111 6.22 5.81 -5.61
C ILE A 111 6.35 7.10 -4.82
N LYS A 112 7.47 7.79 -4.98
CA LYS A 112 7.69 9.14 -4.46
C LYS A 112 7.57 10.14 -5.61
N PHE A 113 6.56 11.01 -5.57
CA PHE A 113 6.46 12.11 -6.52
C PHE A 113 7.27 13.32 -6.08
N ASP A 114 7.79 14.06 -7.07
CA ASP A 114 8.53 15.30 -6.88
C ASP A 114 7.61 16.41 -6.35
N GLY A 115 8.10 17.19 -5.40
CA GLY A 115 7.34 18.27 -4.76
C GLY A 115 6.20 17.81 -3.83
N ASP A 116 5.99 16.50 -3.69
CA ASP A 116 5.10 15.91 -2.71
C ASP A 116 5.90 15.48 -1.47
N VAL A 117 5.26 15.33 -0.32
CA VAL A 117 5.90 14.74 0.88
C VAL A 117 5.52 13.28 1.07
N HIS A 118 4.41 12.84 0.49
CA HIS A 118 3.89 11.49 0.69
C HIS A 118 4.60 10.45 -0.18
N ILE A 119 4.53 9.20 0.28
CA ILE A 119 4.86 8.00 -0.48
C ILE A 119 3.53 7.33 -0.85
N TYR A 120 3.39 6.97 -2.12
CA TYR A 120 2.17 6.37 -2.65
C TYR A 120 2.34 4.90 -2.95
N PHE A 121 1.26 4.13 -2.81
CA PHE A 121 1.20 2.70 -3.08
C PHE A 121 0.33 2.44 -4.31
N TYR A 122 0.95 2.09 -5.44
CA TYR A 122 0.24 1.92 -6.71
C TYR A 122 0.55 0.59 -7.38
N ASP A 123 -0.49 0.02 -7.99
CA ASP A 123 -0.38 -1.09 -8.93
C ASP A 123 0.02 -0.55 -10.31
N LEU A 124 1.22 -0.88 -10.77
CA LEU A 124 1.73 -0.52 -12.09
C LEU A 124 1.39 -1.64 -13.06
N VAL A 125 0.33 -1.44 -13.84
CA VAL A 125 -0.09 -2.36 -14.90
C VAL A 125 0.24 -1.75 -16.25
N GLU A 126 0.89 -2.53 -17.11
CA GLU A 126 1.18 -2.10 -18.48
C GLU A 126 -0.13 -1.90 -19.26
N LYS A 127 -0.29 -0.72 -19.88
CA LYS A 127 -1.38 -0.51 -20.84
C LYS A 127 -0.99 -1.14 -22.17
N ILE A 128 -1.54 -2.32 -22.45
CA ILE A 128 -1.53 -2.89 -23.80
C ILE A 128 -2.34 -1.93 -24.69
N ARG A 129 -1.70 -1.38 -25.72
CA ARG A 129 -2.33 -0.53 -26.75
C ARG A 129 -2.72 -1.34 -27.96
#